data_AF-A0A9P6QPN8-F1
#
_entry.id   AF-A0A9P6QPN8-F1
#
_cell.length_a   1.000
_cell.length_b   1.000
_cell.length_c   1.000
_cell.angle_alpha   90.00
_cell.angle_beta   90.00
_cell.angle_gamma   90.00
#
_symmetry.space_group_name_H-M   'P 1'
#
loop_
_entity.id
_entity.type
_entity.pdbx_description
1 polymer ?
#
loop_
_entity_poly.entity_id
_entity_poly.type
_entity_poly.pdbx_seq_one_letter_code
_entity_poly.pdbx_strand_id
1 'polypeptide(L)'
;MIDGIQPPSSDLLDRDPSYIPQQRKKKPATMLCLYIKIGSESVYRAIYLERPTLNELLHKLCEKLEIQSSTVSAVFRKTTKKNLLVRADDAMVAQMPEEQDMEVEYEFNQQDGSVNLTLKY
;
A
#
# COMPACT_ATOMS: atom_id res chain seq x y z
N MET A 1 -20.15 48.53 -34.86
CA MET A 1 -18.90 49.15 -34.38
C MET A 1 -19.12 49.39 -32.90
N ILE A 2 -18.49 48.75 -31.92
CA ILE A 2 -17.28 47.91 -31.79
C ILE A 2 -17.48 47.13 -30.46
N ASP A 3 -17.60 45.81 -30.52
CA ASP A 3 -16.58 44.79 -30.17
C ASP A 3 -16.49 44.44 -28.67
N GLY A 4 -16.79 43.17 -28.41
CA GLY A 4 -16.79 42.54 -27.10
C GLY A 4 -15.38 42.33 -26.56
N ILE A 5 -15.25 42.49 -25.25
CA ILE A 5 -14.02 42.19 -24.52
C ILE A 5 -13.94 40.67 -24.38
N GLN A 6 -13.15 40.06 -25.25
CA GLN A 6 -12.70 38.67 -25.13
C GLN A 6 -11.66 38.60 -24.00
N PRO A 7 -11.77 37.68 -23.02
CA PRO A 7 -10.77 37.56 -21.97
C PRO A 7 -9.41 37.17 -22.57
N PRO A 8 -8.29 37.64 -21.99
CA PRO A 8 -6.96 37.34 -22.51
C PRO A 8 -6.75 35.83 -22.49
N SER A 9 -6.47 35.28 -23.67
CA SER A 9 -5.95 33.93 -23.84
C SER A 9 -4.70 33.81 -22.97
N SER A 10 -4.79 33.05 -21.88
CA SER A 10 -3.65 32.72 -21.03
C SER A 10 -2.65 31.89 -21.83
N ASP A 11 -1.69 32.59 -22.41
CA ASP A 11 -0.30 32.18 -22.63
C ASP A 11 -0.09 30.71 -23.01
N LEU A 12 -0.28 30.44 -24.29
CA LEU A 12 0.21 29.26 -25.01
C LEU A 12 1.69 29.43 -25.41
N LEU A 13 2.57 29.91 -24.53
CA LEU A 13 3.99 30.09 -24.86
C LEU A 13 4.87 29.77 -23.66
N ASP A 14 5.32 28.51 -23.57
CA ASP A 14 6.75 28.13 -23.45
C ASP A 14 6.88 26.60 -23.32
N ARG A 15 6.18 25.85 -24.19
CA ARG A 15 6.38 24.40 -24.29
C ARG A 15 7.45 24.17 -25.34
N ASP A 16 8.63 23.76 -24.90
CA ASP A 16 9.72 23.31 -25.76
C ASP A 16 9.15 22.37 -26.84
N PRO A 17 9.27 22.71 -28.14
CA PRO A 17 8.74 21.89 -29.22
C PRO A 17 9.46 20.54 -29.37
N SER A 18 10.63 20.39 -28.73
CA SER A 18 11.34 19.11 -28.59
C SER A 18 10.88 18.29 -27.37
N TYR A 19 10.00 18.83 -26.52
CA TYR A 19 9.43 18.08 -25.40
C TYR A 19 8.53 16.96 -25.93
N ILE A 20 9.08 15.75 -25.91
CA ILE A 20 8.31 14.52 -26.07
C ILE A 20 7.88 14.11 -24.66
N PRO A 21 6.59 14.20 -24.29
CA PRO A 21 6.13 13.74 -23.00
C PRO A 21 6.53 12.27 -22.83
N GLN A 22 7.37 11.99 -21.83
CA GLN A 22 7.67 10.61 -21.49
C GLN A 22 6.35 9.96 -21.06
N GLN A 23 5.90 8.94 -21.79
CA GLN A 23 4.78 8.13 -21.33
C GLN A 23 5.18 7.56 -19.98
N ARG A 24 4.55 8.04 -18.89
CA ARG A 24 4.66 7.39 -17.60
C ARG A 24 4.25 5.94 -17.84
N LYS A 25 5.18 5.00 -17.63
CA LYS A 25 4.86 3.57 -17.64
C LYS A 25 3.67 3.42 -16.69
N LYS A 26 2.50 3.09 -17.23
CA LYS A 26 1.33 2.82 -16.39
C LYS A 26 1.75 1.71 -15.45
N LYS A 27 1.56 1.90 -14.14
CA LYS A 27 1.77 0.81 -13.19
C LYS A 27 0.97 -0.41 -13.69
N PRO A 28 1.52 -1.62 -13.58
CA PRO A 28 0.77 -2.82 -13.92
C PRO A 28 -0.55 -2.81 -13.16
N ALA A 29 -1.65 -3.22 -13.80
CA ALA A 29 -2.97 -3.27 -13.16
C ALA A 29 -3.03 -4.20 -11.92
N THR A 30 -1.98 -5.00 -11.72
CA THR A 30 -1.83 -5.94 -10.61
C THR A 30 -1.02 -5.39 -9.45
N MET A 31 -0.39 -4.23 -9.60
CA MET A 31 0.47 -3.68 -8.56
C MET A 31 -0.40 -2.97 -7.50
N LEU A 32 -0.25 -3.38 -6.24
CA LEU A 32 -1.02 -2.86 -5.11
C LEU A 32 -0.11 -2.04 -4.19
N CYS A 33 -0.48 -0.80 -3.91
CA CYS A 33 0.18 0.07 -2.93
C CYS A 33 -0.57 0.01 -1.59
N LEU A 34 0.14 -0.22 -0.48
CA LEU A 34 -0.42 -0.21 0.87
C LEU A 34 0.38 0.74 1.76
N TYR A 35 -0.29 1.40 2.70
CA TYR A 35 0.33 2.23 3.71
C TYR A 35 0.32 1.49 5.05
N ILE A 36 1.49 1.11 5.54
CA ILE A 36 1.62 0.35 6.78
C ILE A 36 2.21 1.22 7.88
N LYS A 37 1.67 1.12 9.09
CA LYS A 37 2.27 1.68 10.30
C LYS A 37 2.63 0.52 11.22
N ILE A 38 3.89 0.45 11.63
CA ILE A 38 4.38 -0.65 12.47
C ILE A 38 4.37 -0.20 13.93
N GLY A 39 3.71 -0.95 14.80
CA GLY A 39 3.69 -0.70 16.23
C GLY A 39 3.28 0.75 16.57
N SER A 40 4.15 1.46 17.31
CA SER A 40 3.94 2.85 17.74
C SER A 40 4.64 3.89 16.86
N GLU A 41 5.07 3.52 15.64
CA GLU A 41 5.61 4.50 14.69
C GLU A 41 4.60 5.63 14.43
N SER A 42 5.09 6.86 14.25
CA SER A 42 4.26 8.03 13.98
C SER A 42 3.95 8.25 12.50
N VAL A 43 4.58 7.47 11.62
CA VAL A 43 4.50 7.62 10.18
C VAL A 43 4.11 6.31 9.51
N TYR A 44 3.36 6.42 8.43
CA TYR A 44 3.09 5.29 7.55
C TYR A 44 4.20 5.14 6.53
N ARG A 45 4.54 3.90 6.21
CA ARG A 45 5.48 3.52 5.15
C ARG A 45 4.70 2.90 4.00
N ALA A 46 5.01 3.30 2.78
CA ALA A 46 4.43 2.63 1.61
C ALA A 46 5.14 1.30 1.36
N ILE A 47 4.36 0.25 1.12
CA ILE A 47 4.81 -1.00 0.53
C ILE A 47 4.08 -1.23 -0.80
N TYR A 48 4.77 -1.84 -1.72
CA TYR A 48 4.24 -2.18 -3.03
C TYR A 48 4.30 -3.68 -3.22
N LEU A 49 3.17 -4.26 -3.59
CA LEU A 49 3.05 -5.65 -4.02
C LEU A 49 2.95 -5.65 -5.55
N GLU A 50 3.92 -6.24 -6.23
CA GLU A 50 3.87 -6.49 -7.66
C GLU A 50 2.77 -7.50 -8.02
N ARG A 51 2.57 -8.49 -7.14
CA ARG A 51 1.41 -9.39 -7.12
C ARG A 51 0.73 -9.34 -5.75
N PRO A 52 -0.59 -9.11 -5.68
CA PRO A 52 -1.27 -8.94 -4.41
C PRO A 52 -1.60 -10.31 -3.81
N THR A 53 -0.56 -11.00 -3.32
CA THR A 53 -0.62 -12.32 -2.70
C THR A 53 -0.20 -12.21 -1.24
N LEU A 54 -0.66 -13.15 -0.40
CA LEU A 54 -0.30 -13.21 1.01
C LEU A 54 1.22 -13.40 1.20
N ASN A 55 1.84 -14.22 0.36
CA ASN A 55 3.28 -14.45 0.44
C ASN A 55 4.09 -13.18 0.16
N GLU A 56 3.68 -12.39 -0.84
CA GLU A 56 4.38 -11.14 -1.16
C GLU A 56 4.15 -10.07 -0.09
N LEU A 57 2.92 -9.98 0.44
CA LEU A 57 2.62 -9.12 1.59
C LEU A 57 3.49 -9.49 2.79
N LEU A 58 3.54 -10.78 3.13
CA LEU A 58 4.36 -11.29 4.23
C LEU A 58 5.83 -10.92 4.04
N HIS A 59 6.37 -11.12 2.84
CA HIS A 59 7.75 -10.76 2.53
C HIS A 59 8.01 -9.27 2.75
N LYS A 60 7.16 -8.39 2.20
CA LYS A 60 7.30 -6.94 2.38
C LYS A 60 7.15 -6.50 3.83
N LEU A 61 6.26 -7.13 4.60
CA LEU A 61 6.13 -6.84 6.04
C LEU A 61 7.37 -7.29 6.81
N CYS A 62 7.88 -8.50 6.56
CA CYS A 62 9.08 -9.01 7.21
C CYS A 62 10.31 -8.15 6.91
N GLU A 63 10.47 -7.68 5.66
CA GLU A 63 11.53 -6.73 5.29
C GLU A 63 11.45 -5.43 6.11
N LYS A 64 10.25 -4.93 6.40
CA LYS A 64 10.06 -3.69 7.16
C LYS A 64 10.17 -3.88 8.67
N LEU A 65 9.85 -5.07 9.15
CA LEU A 65 9.94 -5.47 10.56
C LEU A 65 11.34 -6.00 10.93
N GLU A 66 12.21 -6.23 9.94
CA GLU A 66 13.52 -6.86 10.12
C GLU A 66 13.45 -8.25 10.79
N ILE A 67 12.38 -9.00 10.51
CA ILE A 67 12.19 -10.37 11.01
C ILE A 67 12.30 -11.40 9.89
N GLN A 68 12.60 -12.64 10.25
CA GLN A 68 12.63 -13.75 9.31
C GLN A 68 11.21 -14.21 8.97
N SER A 69 10.89 -14.38 7.69
CA SER A 69 9.56 -14.86 7.28
C SER A 69 9.24 -16.26 7.83
N SER A 70 10.27 -17.08 8.09
CA SER A 70 10.12 -18.40 8.68
C SER A 70 9.64 -18.39 10.14
N THR A 71 9.75 -17.27 10.85
CA THR A 71 9.22 -17.16 12.22
C THR A 71 7.73 -16.80 12.22
N VAL A 72 7.18 -16.34 11.10
CA VAL A 72 5.78 -15.93 11.03
C VAL A 72 4.87 -17.13 10.83
N SER A 73 4.03 -17.42 11.83
CA SER A 73 3.10 -18.56 11.83
C SER A 73 1.78 -18.24 11.11
N ALA A 74 1.31 -17.01 11.22
CA ALA A 74 0.06 -16.58 10.61
C ALA A 74 -0.02 -15.06 10.46
N VAL A 75 -0.80 -14.64 9.47
CA VAL A 75 -1.23 -13.26 9.29
C VAL A 75 -2.75 -13.22 9.47
N PHE A 76 -3.20 -12.30 10.31
CA PHE A 76 -4.60 -12.05 10.58
C PHE A 76 -4.97 -10.63 10.17
N ARG A 77 -6.24 -10.42 9.83
CA ARG A 77 -6.86 -9.10 9.85
C ARG A 77 -7.74 -8.98 11.07
N LYS A 78 -7.66 -7.84 11.74
CA LYS A 78 -8.62 -7.41 12.75
C LYS A 78 -9.55 -6.36 12.17
N THR A 79 -10.85 -6.67 12.10
CA THR A 79 -11.85 -5.70 11.64
C THR A 79 -12.13 -4.66 12.74
N THR A 80 -12.05 -3.37 12.39
CA THR A 80 -12.33 -2.24 13.29
C THR A 80 -13.73 -2.26 13.91
N LYS A 81 -14.74 -2.75 13.18
CA LYS A 81 -16.15 -2.76 13.60
C LYS A 81 -16.54 -3.88 14.56
N LYS A 82 -15.90 -5.05 14.48
CA LYS A 82 -16.37 -6.28 15.17
C LYS A 82 -15.31 -6.96 16.03
N ASN A 83 -14.08 -6.42 16.08
CA ASN A 83 -12.94 -7.03 16.79
C ASN A 83 -12.71 -8.52 16.44
N LEU A 84 -13.14 -8.94 15.24
CA LEU A 84 -12.93 -10.30 14.75
C LEU A 84 -11.53 -10.41 14.15
N LEU A 85 -10.83 -11.48 14.51
CA LEU A 85 -9.60 -11.91 13.86
C LEU A 85 -9.96 -12.89 12.75
N VAL A 86 -9.60 -12.52 11.52
CA VAL A 86 -9.81 -13.33 10.32
C VAL A 86 -8.44 -13.70 9.78
N ARG A 87 -8.19 -15.00 9.55
CA ARG A 87 -6.94 -15.45 8.92
C ARG A 87 -6.89 -14.93 7.49
N ALA A 88 -5.78 -14.29 7.12
CA ALA A 88 -5.59 -13.76 5.78
C ALA A 88 -5.29 -14.88 4.78
N ASP A 89 -5.75 -14.67 3.54
CA ASP A 89 -5.46 -15.51 2.37
C ASP A 89 -5.16 -14.63 1.14
N ASP A 90 -4.80 -15.26 0.01
CA ASP A 90 -4.48 -14.54 -1.23
C ASP A 90 -5.67 -13.75 -1.77
N ALA A 91 -6.89 -14.31 -1.70
CA ALA A 91 -8.09 -13.65 -2.22
C ALA A 91 -8.38 -12.35 -1.48
N MET A 92 -8.14 -12.35 -0.18
CA MET A 92 -8.28 -11.19 0.68
C MET A 92 -7.25 -10.10 0.37
N VAL A 93 -5.98 -10.46 0.15
CA VAL A 93 -4.94 -9.49 -0.24
C VAL A 93 -5.23 -8.92 -1.63
N ALA A 94 -5.67 -9.76 -2.57
CA ALA A 94 -6.03 -9.34 -3.93
C ALA A 94 -7.20 -8.34 -4.00
N GLN A 95 -8.06 -8.33 -2.98
CA GLN A 95 -9.23 -7.43 -2.89
C GLN A 95 -8.97 -6.17 -2.06
N MET A 96 -7.76 -5.98 -1.53
CA MET A 96 -7.43 -4.77 -0.78
C MET A 96 -7.49 -3.54 -1.70
N PRO A 97 -8.08 -2.43 -1.23
CA PRO A 97 -8.06 -1.17 -1.97
C PRO A 97 -6.63 -0.64 -2.16
N GLU A 98 -6.40 0.02 -3.30
CA GLU A 98 -5.17 0.79 -3.53
C GLU A 98 -5.04 1.88 -2.45
N GLU A 99 -3.83 2.05 -1.93
CA GLU A 99 -3.50 3.01 -0.86
C GLU A 99 -4.23 2.74 0.47
N GLN A 100 -4.72 1.52 0.70
CA GLN A 100 -5.29 1.12 1.99
C GLN A 100 -4.26 1.31 3.10
N ASP A 101 -4.65 2.06 4.13
CA ASP A 101 -3.89 2.24 5.35
C ASP A 101 -4.18 1.12 6.36
N MET A 102 -3.15 0.66 7.06
CA MET A 102 -3.30 -0.34 8.12
C MET A 102 -2.21 -0.22 9.18
N GLU A 103 -2.55 -0.57 10.41
CA GLU A 103 -1.58 -0.77 11.48
C GLU A 103 -1.20 -2.25 11.55
N VAL A 104 0.08 -2.53 11.70
CA VAL A 104 0.63 -3.87 11.81
C VAL A 104 1.09 -4.08 13.25
N GLU A 105 0.41 -5.00 13.92
CA GLU A 105 0.84 -5.55 15.21
C GLU A 105 1.53 -6.89 15.00
N TYR A 106 2.53 -7.16 15.83
CA TYR A 106 3.19 -8.45 15.89
C TYR A 106 3.13 -8.97 17.32
N GLU A 107 2.80 -10.24 17.48
CA GLU A 107 2.71 -10.93 18.76
C GLU A 107 3.67 -12.12 18.74
N PHE A 108 4.64 -12.10 19.66
CA PHE A 108 5.58 -13.20 19.83
C PHE A 108 4.97 -14.27 20.72
N ASN A 109 4.87 -15.49 20.18
CA ASN A 109 4.51 -16.65 20.95
C ASN A 109 5.74 -17.17 21.72
N GLN A 110 5.71 -17.04 23.04
CA GLN A 110 6.82 -17.43 23.92
C GLN A 110 7.03 -18.96 23.99
N GLN A 111 6.05 -19.76 23.57
CA GLN A 111 6.12 -21.22 23.68
C GLN A 111 6.91 -21.88 22.54
N ASP A 112 6.80 -21.34 21.32
CA ASP A 112 7.40 -21.90 20.10
C ASP A 112 8.30 -20.90 19.36
N GLY A 113 8.39 -19.65 19.82
CA GLY A 113 9.18 -18.59 19.20
C GLY A 113 8.56 -18.05 17.90
N SER A 114 7.33 -18.44 17.56
CA SER A 114 6.64 -17.95 16.37
C SER A 114 6.10 -16.53 16.56
N VAL A 115 5.79 -15.88 15.44
CA VAL A 115 5.24 -14.53 15.39
C VAL A 115 3.92 -14.55 14.64
N ASN A 116 2.88 -13.99 15.23
CA ASN A 116 1.64 -13.70 14.52
C ASN A 116 1.62 -12.22 14.13
N LEU A 117 1.28 -11.94 12.88
CA LEU A 117 1.05 -10.58 12.40
C LEU A 117 -0.45 -10.28 12.36
N THR A 118 -0.86 -9.11 12.85
CA THR A 118 -2.24 -8.65 12.80
C THR A 118 -2.32 -7.31 12.07
N LEU A 119 -3.05 -7.30 10.96
CA LEU A 119 -3.35 -6.12 10.14
C LEU A 119 -4.66 -5.50 10.63
N LYS A 120 -4.63 -4.23 11.05
CA LYS A 120 -5.82 -3.52 11.53
C LYS A 120 -6.33 -2.54 10.48
N TYR A 121 -7.51 -2.84 9.93
CA TYR A 121 -8.30 -1.98 9.01
C TYR A 121 -9.76 -2.45 8.90
#